data_AF-A0A661E898-F1
#
_entry.id   AF-A0A661E898-F1
#
_cell.length_a   1.000
_cell.length_b   1.000
_cell.length_c   1.000
_cell.angle_alpha   90.00
_cell.angle_beta   90.00
_cell.angle_gamma   90.00
#
_symmetry.space_group_name_H-M   'P 1'
#
loop_
_entity.id
_entity.type
_entity.pdbx_description
1 polymer ?
#
loop_
_entity_poly.entity_id
_entity_poly.type
_entity_poly.pdbx_seq_one_letter_code
_entity_poly.pdbx_strand_id
1 'polypeptide(L)'
;LSLNHFQAARIRAVENQLDASRNSLEQAQISYSSGDESYLSVLNGLINVQTLEQQLVRERRQLAINQVDLIRAIGPYTGDSLALQSPLSTNLWNAGQPSYNHQEQAN
;
A
#
# COMPACT_ATOMS: atom_id res chain seq x y z
N LEU A 1 17.15 6.20 8.23
CA LEU A 1 16.59 5.11 9.08
C LEU A 1 15.46 5.55 10.01
N SER A 2 15.50 6.75 10.60
CA SER A 2 14.48 7.25 11.54
C SER A 2 13.04 7.26 10.99
N LEU A 3 12.84 7.61 9.71
CA LEU A 3 11.50 7.69 9.09
C LEU A 3 10.73 6.36 9.13
N ASN A 4 11.37 5.23 8.81
CA ASN A 4 10.72 3.92 8.86
C ASN A 4 10.38 3.49 10.30
N HIS A 5 11.23 3.87 11.26
CA HIS A 5 10.98 3.59 12.67
C HIS A 5 9.76 4.37 13.19
N PHE A 6 9.67 5.67 12.89
CA PHE A 6 8.50 6.47 13.25
C PHE A 6 7.21 5.95 12.59
N GLN A 7 7.29 5.55 11.32
CA GLN A 7 6.16 4.97 10.61
C GLN A 7 5.69 3.65 11.25
N ALA A 8 6.63 2.78 11.66
CA ALA A 8 6.32 1.55 12.38
C ALA A 8 5.69 1.81 13.77
N ALA A 9 6.19 2.80 14.51
CA ALA A 9 5.61 3.20 15.79
C ALA A 9 4.18 3.73 15.62
N ARG A 10 3.94 4.51 14.56
CA ARG A 10 2.61 5.02 14.22
C ARG A 10 1.63 3.90 13.87
N ILE A 11 2.08 2.90 13.10
CA ILE A 11 1.29 1.70 12.81
C ILE A 11 0.85 1.01 14.11
N ARG A 12 1.78 0.77 15.05
CA ARG A 12 1.45 0.14 16.34
C ARG A 12 0.45 0.97 17.15
N ALA A 13 0.58 2.29 17.13
CA ALA A 13 -0.37 3.16 17.83
C ALA A 13 -1.79 3.02 17.26
N VAL A 14 -1.93 2.97 15.93
CA VAL A 14 -3.22 2.76 15.26
C VAL A 14 -3.78 1.36 15.53
N GLU A 15 -2.94 0.33 15.56
CA GLU A 15 -3.33 -1.03 15.93
C GLU A 15 -3.90 -1.09 17.36
N ASN A 16 -3.21 -0.49 18.33
CA ASN A 16 -3.70 -0.42 19.71
C ASN A 16 -5.03 0.35 19.82
N GLN A 17 -5.19 1.44 19.07
CA GLN A 17 -6.44 2.20 19.02
C GLN A 17 -7.58 1.38 18.39
N LEU A 18 -7.28 0.62 17.34
CA LEU A 18 -8.25 -0.24 16.68
C LEU A 18 -8.74 -1.35 17.63
N ASP A 19 -7.84 -1.99 18.37
CA ASP A 19 -8.21 -3.01 19.35
C ASP A 19 -9.07 -2.43 20.47
N ALA A 20 -8.71 -1.26 21.00
CA ALA A 20 -9.54 -0.57 21.98
C ALA A 20 -10.93 -0.21 21.41
N SER A 21 -10.99 0.30 20.17
CA SER A 21 -12.26 0.65 19.52
C SER A 21 -13.13 -0.56 19.24
N ARG A 22 -12.56 -1.73 18.96
CA ARG A 22 -13.32 -2.98 18.78
C ARG A 22 -13.96 -3.41 20.09
N ASN A 23 -13.23 -3.34 21.19
CA ASN A 23 -13.78 -3.63 22.53
C ASN A 23 -14.90 -2.65 22.89
N SER A 24 -14.75 -1.35 22.59
CA SER A 24 -15.82 -0.36 22.82
C SER A 24 -17.05 -0.63 21.96
N LEU A 25 -16.87 -1.04 20.70
CA LEU A 25 -17.98 -1.43 19.83
C LEU A 25 -18.71 -2.66 20.37
N GLU A 26 -17.98 -3.67 20.84
CA GLU A 26 -18.58 -4.86 21.47
C GLU A 26 -19.45 -4.48 22.68
N GLN A 27 -18.95 -3.60 23.55
CA GLN A 27 -19.72 -3.10 24.68
C GLN A 27 -20.98 -2.34 24.23
N ALA A 28 -20.88 -1.46 23.25
CA ALA A 28 -22.03 -0.74 22.71
C ALA A 28 -23.09 -1.70 22.11
N GLN A 29 -22.66 -2.77 21.45
CA GLN A 29 -23.57 -3.80 20.93
C GLN A 29 -24.31 -4.54 22.05
N ILE A 30 -23.59 -4.90 23.13
CA ILE A 30 -24.17 -5.52 24.31
C ILE A 30 -25.19 -4.58 24.96
N SER A 31 -24.82 -3.33 25.25
CA SER A 31 -25.70 -2.34 25.86
C SER A 31 -26.93 -2.03 25.02
N TYR A 32 -26.79 -1.94 23.69
CA TYR A 32 -27.93 -1.81 22.79
C TYR A 32 -28.87 -3.02 22.87
N SER A 33 -28.33 -4.24 22.91
CA SER A 33 -29.15 -5.46 23.01
C SER A 33 -29.90 -5.57 24.34
N SER A 34 -29.33 -5.02 25.41
CA SER A 34 -29.97 -4.90 26.73
C SER A 34 -30.98 -3.75 26.82
N GLY A 35 -31.00 -2.85 25.83
CA GLY A 35 -31.86 -1.66 25.81
C GLY A 35 -31.31 -0.46 26.60
N ASP A 36 -30.08 -0.54 27.08
CA ASP A 36 -29.43 0.49 27.91
C ASP A 36 -28.83 1.64 27.08
N GLU A 37 -28.53 1.39 25.81
CA GLU A 37 -27.98 2.38 24.88
C GLU A 37 -28.78 2.48 23.56
N SER A 38 -28.65 3.63 22.91
CA SER A 38 -29.19 3.85 21.57
C SER A 38 -28.36 3.13 20.51
N TYR A 39 -29.01 2.66 19.44
CA TYR A 39 -28.33 2.11 18.27
C TYR A 39 -27.31 3.08 17.64
N LEU A 40 -27.47 4.39 17.87
CA LEU A 40 -26.49 5.39 17.42
C LEU A 40 -25.10 5.17 18.02
N SER A 41 -24.99 4.66 19.25
CA SER A 41 -23.71 4.29 19.87
C SER A 41 -23.01 3.18 19.09
N VAL A 42 -23.76 2.16 18.65
CA VAL A 42 -23.24 1.06 17.82
C VAL A 42 -22.74 1.57 16.47
N LEU A 43 -23.52 2.43 15.81
CA LEU A 43 -23.13 3.03 14.53
C LEU A 43 -21.85 3.85 14.65
N ASN A 44 -21.74 4.68 15.69
CA ASN A 44 -20.53 5.45 15.95
C ASN A 44 -19.32 4.54 16.20
N GLY A 45 -19.50 3.46 16.96
CA GLY A 45 -18.45 2.45 17.16
C GLY A 45 -18.00 1.80 15.85
N LEU A 46 -18.93 1.42 14.98
CA LEU A 46 -18.62 0.84 13.67
C LEU A 46 -17.85 1.81 12.77
N ILE A 47 -18.29 3.07 12.70
CA ILE A 47 -17.61 4.12 11.91
C ILE A 47 -16.19 4.34 12.44
N ASN A 48 -15.99 4.35 13.76
CA ASN A 48 -14.68 4.52 14.36
C ASN A 48 -13.73 3.37 14.02
N VAL A 49 -14.18 2.11 14.20
CA VAL A 49 -13.43 0.92 13.81
C VAL A 49 -13.05 0.98 12.33
N GLN A 50 -14.02 1.28 11.46
CA GLN A 50 -13.79 1.35 10.02
C GLN A 50 -12.77 2.44 9.64
N THR A 51 -12.83 3.60 10.31
CA THR A 51 -11.90 4.71 10.08
C THR A 51 -10.48 4.32 10.46
N LEU A 52 -10.31 3.65 11.60
CA LEU A 52 -9.01 3.18 12.10
C LEU A 52 -8.43 2.07 11.21
N GLU A 53 -9.26 1.15 10.70
CA GLU A 53 -8.82 0.13 9.74
C GLU A 53 -8.32 0.76 8.43
N GLN A 54 -9.05 1.73 7.89
CA GLN A 54 -8.61 2.45 6.70
C GLN A 54 -7.32 3.24 6.96
N GLN A 55 -7.18 3.82 8.14
CA GLN A 55 -5.93 4.49 8.53
C GLN A 55 -4.78 3.50 8.58
N LEU A 56 -4.94 2.33 9.20
CA LEU A 56 -3.91 1.29 9.25
C LEU A 56 -3.45 0.86 7.86
N VAL A 57 -4.38 0.68 6.92
CA VAL A 57 -4.05 0.36 5.52
C VAL A 57 -3.24 1.48 4.87
N ARG A 58 -3.61 2.75 5.08
CA ARG A 58 -2.84 3.90 4.57
C ARG A 58 -1.42 3.94 5.15
N GLU A 59 -1.28 3.72 6.46
CA GLU A 59 0.04 3.73 7.11
C GLU A 59 0.96 2.61 6.63
N ARG A 60 0.41 1.40 6.44
CA ARG A 60 1.15 0.26 5.90
C ARG A 60 1.58 0.50 4.45
N ARG A 61 0.70 1.07 3.64
CA ARG A 61 1.02 1.50 2.26
C ARG A 61 2.18 2.51 2.27
N GLN A 62 2.12 3.51 3.15
CA GLN A 62 3.17 4.52 3.23
C GLN A 62 4.51 3.93 3.66
N LEU A 63 4.52 2.97 4.59
CA LEU A 63 5.75 2.25 4.96
C LEU A 63 6.37 1.53 3.75
N ALA A 64 5.56 0.83 2.96
CA ALA A 64 6.04 0.12 1.77
C ALA A 64 6.63 1.09 0.73
N ILE A 65 5.97 2.23 0.50
CA ILE A 65 6.49 3.29 -0.39
C ILE A 65 7.84 3.79 0.12
N ASN A 66 7.93 4.14 1.41
CA ASN A 66 9.17 4.63 2.02
C ASN A 66 10.32 3.61 1.91
N GLN A 67 10.03 2.31 1.99
CA GLN A 67 11.02 1.25 1.81
C GLN A 67 11.53 1.19 0.37
N VAL A 68 10.63 1.26 -0.62
CA VAL A 68 11.01 1.30 -2.04
C VAL A 68 11.84 2.53 -2.36
N ASP A 69 11.43 3.70 -1.87
CA ASP A 69 12.14 4.95 -2.09
C ASP A 69 13.53 4.95 -1.42
N LEU A 70 13.65 4.36 -0.23
CA LEU A 70 14.94 4.17 0.42
C LEU A 70 15.88 3.30 -0.42
N ILE A 71 15.39 2.18 -0.94
CA ILE A 71 16.19 1.28 -1.81
C ILE A 71 16.63 2.03 -3.07
N ARG A 72 15.73 2.79 -3.70
CA ARG A 72 16.06 3.62 -4.87
C ARG A 72 17.10 4.70 -4.56
N ALA A 73 16.98 5.37 -3.41
CA ALA A 73 17.84 6.48 -3.01
C ALA A 73 19.25 6.04 -2.61
N ILE A 74 19.40 4.85 -2.00
CA ILE A 74 20.72 4.27 -1.70
C ILE A 74 21.40 3.80 -3.00
N GLY A 75 20.64 3.57 -4.07
CA GLY A 75 21.13 3.03 -5.33
C GLY A 75 21.42 1.52 -5.23
N PRO A 76 21.54 0.81 -6.35
CA PRO A 76 21.97 -0.58 -6.32
C PRO A 76 23.42 -0.64 -5.82
N TYR A 77 23.62 -0.92 -4.53
CA TYR A 77 24.91 -1.40 -4.04
C TYR A 77 25.05 -2.87 -4.46
N THR A 78 25.38 -3.07 -5.73
CA THR A 78 25.95 -4.33 -6.22
C THR A 78 26.63 -4.00 -7.53
N GLY A 79 27.96 -3.89 -7.47
CA GLY A 79 28.77 -4.14 -8.65
C GLY A 79 28.42 -5.54 -9.16
N ASP A 80 28.23 -5.62 -10.47
CA ASP A 80 27.97 -6.82 -11.26
C ASP A 80 26.65 -7.60 -11.04
N SER A 81 25.95 -7.75 -12.16
CA SER A 81 25.25 -8.99 -12.55
C SER A 81 24.00 -9.42 -11.79
N LEU A 82 22.97 -8.57 -11.71
CA LEU A 82 21.60 -9.08 -11.85
C LEU A 82 20.79 -8.11 -12.69
N ALA A 83 21.11 -8.12 -13.98
CA ALA A 83 20.12 -7.88 -15.01
C ALA A 83 19.01 -8.94 -14.86
N LEU A 84 18.09 -8.72 -13.92
CA LEU A 84 16.72 -9.11 -14.14
C LEU A 84 16.14 -8.08 -15.12
N GLN A 85 16.57 -8.21 -16.38
CA GLN A 85 15.71 -7.88 -17.50
C GLN A 85 14.37 -8.54 -17.19
N SER A 86 13.41 -7.73 -16.76
CA SER A 86 12.02 -8.11 -16.78
C SER A 86 11.63 -7.96 -18.25
N PRO A 87 11.38 -9.05 -19.00
CA PRO A 87 11.05 -8.96 -20.41
C PRO A 87 9.55 -8.68 -20.52
N LEU A 88 9.06 -7.56 -19.98
CA LEU A 88 7.66 -7.15 -20.16
C LEU A 88 7.54 -5.63 -20.32
N SER A 89 8.41 -5.05 -21.13
CA SER A 89 8.08 -3.84 -21.90
C SER A 89 8.59 -3.97 -23.34
N THR A 90 8.37 -5.13 -23.96
CA THR A 90 8.28 -5.17 -25.42
C THR A 90 6.93 -4.58 -25.77
N ASN A 91 6.94 -3.39 -26.36
CA ASN A 91 5.77 -2.73 -26.91
C ASN A 91 5.07 -3.70 -27.90
N LEU A 92 4.00 -4.37 -27.47
CA LEU A 92 3.25 -5.38 -28.23
C LEU A 92 2.37 -4.79 -29.36
N TRP A 93 2.69 -3.58 -29.85
CA TRP A 93 1.98 -2.94 -30.96
C TRP A 93 2.90 -2.40 -32.07
N ASN A 94 4.13 -2.93 -32.19
CA ASN A 94 4.98 -2.68 -33.36
C ASN A 94 5.27 -3.96 -34.16
N ALA A 95 4.28 -4.84 -34.27
CA ALA A 95 4.28 -5.94 -35.22
C ALA A 95 3.63 -5.46 -36.53
N GLY A 96 4.43 -4.90 -37.44
CA GLY A 96 3.94 -4.56 -38.78
C GLY A 96 4.61 -3.41 -39.54
N GLN A 97 5.91 -3.20 -39.41
CA GLN A 97 6.62 -2.30 -40.35
C GLN A 97 7.43 -3.17 -41.33
N PRO A 98 7.05 -3.25 -42.62
CA PRO A 98 7.85 -3.94 -43.62
C PRO A 98 9.12 -3.14 -43.92
N SER A 99 10.26 -3.83 -43.86
CA SER A 99 11.56 -3.30 -44.24
C SER A 99 11.60 -3.01 -45.75
N TYR A 100 11.59 -1.74 -46.15
CA TYR A 100 11.94 -1.32 -47.51
C TYR A 100 13.44 -0.96 -47.55
N ASN A 101 14.28 -1.92 -47.92
CA ASN A 101 15.67 -1.67 -48.29
C ASN A 101 15.71 -1.12 -49.72
N HIS A 102 15.93 0.18 -49.89
CA HIS A 102 16.41 0.74 -51.16
C HIS A 102 17.95 0.78 -51.14
N GLN A 103 18.58 -0.29 -51.61
CA GLN A 103 19.95 -0.28 -52.11
C GLN A 103 20.00 -1.02 -53.44
N GLU A 104 19.55 -0.36 -54.50
CA GLU A 104 20.01 -0.58 -55.87
C GLU A 104 20.15 0.81 -56.51
N GLN A 105 21.35 1.38 -56.42
CA GLN A 105 21.83 2.31 -57.42
C GLN A 105 23.04 1.64 -58.07
N ALA A 106 22.75 1.01 -59.20
CA ALA A 106 23.74 0.61 -60.17
C ALA A 106 24.51 1.86 -60.64
N ASN A 107 25.83 1.73 -60.70
CA ASN A 107 26.66 2.47 -61.63
C ASN A 107 27.69 1.49 -62.20
#